data_AF-A0A968JWA3-F1
#
_entry.id   AF-A0A968JWA3-F1
#
_cell.length_a   1.000
_cell.length_b   1.000
_cell.length_c   1.000
_cell.angle_alpha   90.00
_cell.angle_beta   90.00
_cell.angle_gamma   90.00
#
_symmetry.space_group_name_H-M   'P 1'
#
loop_
_entity.id
_entity.type
_entity.pdbx_description
1 polymer ?
#
loop_
_entity_poly.entity_id
_entity_poly.type
_entity_poly.pdbx_seq_one_letter_code
_entity_poly.pdbx_strand_id
1 'polypeptide(L)'
;MVTRLIALNNFTISDAEDNILNINGNVNYSFTDPVTFDLTADADDFTLINTTEDSDNPYYGRVIADLDASISGTANRPVVNVNVGINEESEFYYTIVNTGEINAATQGIVEFIEKDTLTSSILNEDEDADIAENELELDLTANIAIDENALFKVIIDPITNENLTVKGEGNLSFSMKPGNIMTLTGRYEINEGSYMLSFYNVVKRNFEIDEGSYLSWSGDIMEADANIAAIYRVKTSPLGLVADQLQQISESEREQFNDPSPFLVYLNIQEDLLSPEISFNIEMPEEERNAVVEAKLNQLNQNPSELNKQVFSLLLFKNFYRNPLFPPFGIL
;
A
#
# COMPACT_ATOMS: atom_id res chain seq x y z
N MET A 1 -2.49 -43.05 -32.98
CA MET A 1 -3.19 -42.40 -31.86
C MET A 1 -4.26 -41.50 -32.45
N VAL A 2 -5.43 -41.39 -31.81
CA VAL A 2 -6.49 -40.47 -32.25
C VAL A 2 -6.45 -39.26 -31.33
N THR A 3 -5.81 -38.18 -31.78
CA THR A 3 -5.93 -36.87 -31.13
C THR A 3 -7.33 -36.34 -31.40
N ARG A 4 -8.02 -35.92 -30.35
CA ARG A 4 -9.34 -35.31 -30.42
C ARG A 4 -9.22 -33.82 -30.09
N LEU A 5 -10.11 -33.03 -30.69
CA LEU A 5 -10.09 -31.58 -30.65
C LEU A 5 -11.42 -31.09 -30.09
N ILE A 6 -11.37 -30.20 -29.11
CA ILE A 6 -12.51 -29.35 -28.74
C ILE A 6 -12.18 -27.97 -29.30
N ALA A 7 -12.97 -27.51 -30.27
CA ALA A 7 -12.85 -26.17 -30.81
C ALA A 7 -13.83 -25.24 -30.07
N LEU A 8 -13.30 -24.22 -29.42
CA LEU A 8 -14.04 -23.12 -28.84
C LEU A 8 -14.13 -22.02 -29.91
N ASN A 9 -15.33 -21.77 -30.40
CA ASN A 9 -15.60 -20.71 -31.36
C ASN A 9 -16.59 -19.75 -30.70
N ASN A 10 -16.10 -18.57 -30.32
CA ASN A 10 -16.86 -17.55 -29.61
C ASN A 10 -17.51 -18.11 -28.33
N PHE A 11 -16.73 -18.85 -27.54
CA PHE A 11 -17.19 -19.35 -26.25
C PHE A 11 -17.17 -18.20 -25.26
N THR A 12 -18.33 -17.83 -24.74
CA THR A 12 -18.48 -16.63 -23.91
C THR A 12 -18.73 -17.00 -22.45
N ILE A 13 -18.04 -16.32 -21.54
CA ILE A 13 -18.36 -16.27 -20.12
C ILE A 13 -18.88 -14.86 -19.83
N SER A 14 -19.95 -14.76 -19.05
CA SER A 14 -20.52 -13.48 -18.63
C SER A 14 -20.16 -13.21 -17.18
N ASP A 15 -19.77 -11.99 -16.86
CA ASP A 15 -19.69 -11.55 -15.47
C ASP A 15 -21.09 -11.18 -14.92
N ALA A 16 -21.13 -10.63 -13.70
CA ALA A 16 -22.37 -10.24 -13.02
C ALA A 16 -23.07 -9.01 -13.64
N GLU A 17 -22.36 -8.23 -14.46
CA GLU A 17 -22.84 -7.01 -15.13
C GLU A 17 -23.12 -7.26 -16.64
N ASP A 18 -23.17 -8.53 -17.04
CA ASP A 18 -23.36 -8.99 -18.42
C ASP A 18 -22.19 -8.65 -19.40
N ASN A 19 -21.01 -8.28 -18.88
CA ASN A 19 -19.81 -8.12 -19.70
C ASN A 19 -19.25 -9.48 -20.12
N ILE A 20 -18.68 -9.55 -21.32
CA ILE A 20 -18.35 -10.82 -21.97
C ILE A 20 -16.84 -11.02 -22.03
N LEU A 21 -16.38 -12.13 -21.45
CA LEU A 21 -15.10 -12.74 -21.74
C LEU A 21 -15.29 -13.73 -22.89
N ASN A 22 -14.66 -13.45 -24.02
CA ASN A 22 -14.69 -14.30 -25.20
C ASN A 22 -13.46 -15.21 -25.21
N ILE A 23 -13.67 -16.49 -25.50
CA ILE A 23 -12.60 -17.50 -25.57
C ILE A 23 -12.69 -18.21 -26.91
N ASN A 24 -11.56 -18.23 -27.61
CA ASN A 24 -11.42 -18.87 -28.91
C ASN A 24 -10.23 -19.83 -28.92
N GLY A 25 -10.29 -20.83 -29.79
CA GLY A 25 -9.16 -21.72 -30.06
C GLY A 25 -9.47 -23.18 -29.77
N ASN A 26 -8.43 -23.93 -29.40
CA ASN A 26 -8.45 -25.37 -29.38
C ASN A 26 -7.96 -25.96 -28.07
N VAL A 27 -8.69 -26.95 -27.56
CA VAL A 27 -8.22 -27.87 -26.53
C VAL A 27 -7.96 -29.22 -27.19
N ASN A 28 -6.69 -29.61 -27.26
CA ASN A 28 -6.30 -30.90 -27.81
C ASN A 28 -6.23 -31.92 -26.67
N TYR A 29 -6.84 -33.07 -26.86
CA TYR A 29 -6.81 -34.14 -25.88
C TYR A 29 -6.64 -35.51 -26.54
N SER A 30 -5.97 -36.41 -25.85
CA SER A 30 -5.80 -37.80 -26.26
C SER A 30 -5.82 -38.71 -25.02
N PHE A 31 -5.97 -40.02 -25.21
CA PHE A 31 -5.93 -40.97 -24.09
C PHE A 31 -4.50 -41.24 -23.59
N THR A 32 -3.48 -40.82 -24.33
CA THR A 32 -2.07 -41.13 -24.08
C THR A 32 -1.17 -39.91 -23.90
N ASP A 33 -1.63 -38.75 -24.35
CA ASP A 33 -0.87 -37.49 -24.31
C ASP A 33 -1.56 -36.49 -23.38
N PRO A 34 -0.80 -35.58 -22.74
CA PRO A 34 -1.38 -34.50 -21.95
C PRO A 34 -2.35 -33.65 -22.76
N VAL A 35 -3.39 -33.14 -22.09
CA VAL A 35 -4.27 -32.12 -22.67
C VAL A 35 -3.44 -30.86 -22.92
N THR A 36 -3.55 -30.27 -24.11
CA THR A 36 -2.86 -29.02 -24.46
C THR A 36 -3.81 -27.92 -24.90
N PHE A 37 -3.39 -26.69 -24.65
CA PHE A 37 -4.14 -25.49 -24.97
C PHE A 37 -3.49 -24.73 -26.14
N ASP A 38 -4.34 -24.16 -26.97
CA ASP A 38 -4.03 -23.14 -27.96
C ASP A 38 -5.25 -22.21 -28.00
N LEU A 39 -5.35 -21.35 -26.98
CA LEU A 39 -6.50 -20.52 -26.70
C LEU A 39 -6.11 -19.05 -26.68
N THR A 40 -7.04 -18.20 -27.11
CA THR A 40 -7.01 -16.77 -26.88
C THR A 40 -8.25 -16.37 -26.08
N ALA A 41 -8.11 -15.36 -25.24
CA ALA A 41 -9.24 -14.78 -24.54
C ALA A 41 -9.16 -13.26 -24.56
N ASP A 42 -10.31 -12.62 -24.75
CA ASP A 42 -10.44 -11.17 -24.81
C ASP A 42 -11.70 -10.71 -24.06
N ALA A 43 -11.61 -9.57 -23.39
CA ALA A 43 -12.74 -8.96 -22.72
C ALA A 43 -12.54 -7.45 -22.59
N ASP A 44 -13.63 -6.69 -22.64
CA ASP A 44 -13.69 -5.26 -22.37
C ASP A 44 -14.56 -5.05 -21.12
N ASP A 45 -14.13 -4.19 -20.19
CA ASP A 45 -14.83 -3.86 -18.94
C ASP A 45 -15.24 -5.08 -18.10
N PHE A 46 -14.45 -6.16 -18.10
CA PHE A 46 -14.81 -7.39 -17.40
C PHE A 46 -14.51 -7.31 -15.91
N THR A 47 -15.48 -7.68 -15.08
CA THR A 47 -15.32 -7.68 -13.62
C THR A 47 -14.54 -8.90 -13.15
N LEU A 48 -13.24 -8.72 -12.89
CA LEU A 48 -12.32 -9.75 -12.41
C LEU A 48 -12.54 -10.12 -10.93
N ILE A 49 -12.81 -9.12 -10.10
CA ILE A 49 -13.06 -9.28 -8.67
C ILE A 49 -14.37 -8.55 -8.36
N ASN A 50 -15.28 -9.23 -7.67
CA ASN A 50 -16.52 -8.65 -7.14
C ASN A 50 -16.85 -9.31 -5.80
N THR A 51 -16.05 -8.98 -4.80
CA THR A 51 -16.16 -9.54 -3.45
C THR A 51 -16.29 -8.44 -2.42
N THR A 52 -16.98 -8.75 -1.33
CA THR A 52 -17.05 -7.89 -0.15
C THR A 52 -16.01 -8.32 0.87
N GLU A 53 -15.77 -7.48 1.86
CA GLU A 53 -14.90 -7.81 3.00
C GLU A 53 -15.30 -9.16 3.64
N ASP A 54 -14.31 -10.03 3.81
CA ASP A 54 -14.40 -11.35 4.42
C ASP A 54 -13.22 -11.52 5.39
N SER A 55 -13.42 -12.17 6.53
CA SER A 55 -12.35 -12.40 7.51
C SER A 55 -11.27 -13.35 6.98
N ASP A 56 -11.65 -14.22 6.04
CA ASP A 56 -10.79 -15.31 5.58
C ASP A 56 -10.02 -14.92 4.31
N ASN A 57 -10.39 -13.79 3.66
CA ASN A 57 -9.72 -13.29 2.47
C ASN A 57 -9.07 -11.92 2.75
N PRO A 58 -7.74 -11.79 2.60
CA PRO A 58 -7.07 -10.52 2.80
C PRO A 58 -7.36 -9.50 1.70
N TYR A 59 -8.04 -9.84 0.61
CA TYR A 59 -8.42 -8.88 -0.42
C TYR A 59 -9.90 -8.93 -0.78
N TYR A 60 -10.42 -7.78 -1.19
CA TYR A 60 -11.79 -7.65 -1.68
C TYR A 60 -11.96 -6.39 -2.54
N GLY A 61 -13.16 -6.21 -3.08
CA GLY A 61 -13.55 -5.01 -3.82
C GLY A 61 -14.14 -5.35 -5.19
N ARG A 62 -14.11 -4.34 -6.08
CA ARG A 62 -14.57 -4.45 -7.46
C ARG A 62 -13.43 -4.06 -8.39
N VAL A 63 -12.87 -5.03 -9.11
CA VAL A 63 -11.81 -4.78 -10.11
C VAL A 63 -12.37 -5.05 -11.49
N ILE A 64 -12.37 -4.02 -12.32
CA ILE A 64 -12.87 -4.04 -13.69
C ILE A 64 -11.65 -3.90 -14.62
N ALA A 65 -11.57 -4.75 -15.62
CA ALA A 65 -10.41 -4.77 -16.49
C ALA A 65 -10.71 -5.14 -17.94
N ASP A 66 -9.93 -4.56 -18.84
CA ASP A 66 -9.77 -5.01 -20.21
C ASP A 66 -8.68 -6.08 -20.27
N LEU A 67 -8.89 -7.12 -21.07
CA LEU A 67 -8.03 -8.30 -21.13
C LEU A 67 -7.73 -8.69 -22.57
N ASP A 68 -6.47 -8.99 -22.86
CA ASP A 68 -6.05 -9.72 -24.06
C ASP A 68 -5.06 -10.80 -23.62
N ALA A 69 -5.46 -12.06 -23.73
CA ALA A 69 -4.73 -13.21 -23.22
C ALA A 69 -4.51 -14.30 -24.27
N SER A 70 -3.39 -15.01 -24.12
CA SER A 70 -3.12 -16.27 -24.78
C SER A 70 -2.82 -17.35 -23.75
N ILE A 71 -3.42 -18.53 -23.91
CA ILE A 71 -3.20 -19.69 -23.05
C ILE A 71 -2.70 -20.84 -23.91
N SER A 72 -1.54 -21.37 -23.54
CA SER A 72 -0.91 -22.52 -24.19
C SER A 72 -0.40 -23.51 -23.13
N GLY A 73 0.48 -24.44 -23.53
CA GLY A 73 1.03 -25.43 -22.62
C GLY A 73 0.07 -26.60 -22.38
N THR A 74 0.22 -27.28 -21.25
CA THR A 74 -0.60 -28.44 -20.89
C THR A 74 -1.58 -28.10 -19.77
N ALA A 75 -2.58 -28.94 -19.53
CA ALA A 75 -3.49 -28.77 -18.39
C ALA A 75 -2.80 -28.71 -17.02
N ASN A 76 -1.61 -29.32 -16.88
CA ASN A 76 -0.84 -29.31 -15.63
C ASN A 76 0.23 -28.22 -15.59
N ARG A 77 0.64 -27.71 -16.76
CA ARG A 77 1.58 -26.59 -16.91
C ARG A 77 1.04 -25.63 -17.97
N PRO A 78 -0.01 -24.87 -17.64
CA PRO A 78 -0.50 -23.83 -18.53
C PRO A 78 0.53 -22.72 -18.63
N VAL A 79 0.66 -22.15 -19.83
CA VAL A 79 1.47 -20.95 -20.08
C VAL A 79 0.51 -19.84 -20.50
N VAL A 80 0.40 -18.81 -19.68
CA VAL A 80 -0.54 -17.70 -19.84
C VAL A 80 0.25 -16.42 -20.07
N ASN A 81 -0.03 -15.73 -21.17
CA ASN A 81 0.45 -14.36 -21.39
C ASN A 81 -0.76 -13.46 -21.50
N VAL A 82 -0.81 -12.39 -20.72
CA VAL A 82 -1.97 -11.49 -20.68
C VAL A 82 -1.53 -10.04 -20.64
N ASN A 83 -2.26 -9.18 -21.34
CA ASN A 83 -2.27 -7.74 -21.12
C ASN A 83 -3.55 -7.40 -20.37
N VAL A 84 -3.43 -6.62 -19.30
CA VAL A 84 -4.52 -6.23 -18.43
C VAL A 84 -4.53 -4.70 -18.34
N GLY A 85 -5.64 -4.07 -18.68
CA GLY A 85 -5.92 -2.68 -18.34
C GLY A 85 -6.85 -2.63 -17.14
N ILE A 86 -6.45 -2.05 -16.01
CA ILE A 86 -7.31 -1.85 -14.84
C ILE A 86 -8.04 -0.52 -14.99
N ASN A 87 -9.38 -0.56 -14.99
CA ASN A 87 -10.22 0.58 -15.37
C ASN A 87 -10.49 1.52 -14.17
N GLU A 88 -10.84 2.77 -14.46
CA GLU A 88 -10.99 3.87 -13.49
C GLU A 88 -11.98 3.61 -12.35
N GLU A 89 -13.00 2.77 -12.60
CA GLU A 89 -14.03 2.43 -11.61
C GLU A 89 -13.60 1.33 -10.63
N SER A 90 -12.36 0.83 -10.76
CA SER A 90 -11.84 -0.23 -9.91
C SER A 90 -11.56 0.27 -8.50
N GLU A 91 -11.97 -0.51 -7.52
CA GLU A 91 -11.70 -0.33 -6.10
C GLU A 91 -11.16 -1.64 -5.55
N PHE A 92 -9.86 -1.68 -5.26
CA PHE A 92 -9.19 -2.84 -4.68
C PHE A 92 -8.78 -2.57 -3.24
N TYR A 93 -9.16 -3.47 -2.35
CA TYR A 93 -8.87 -3.40 -0.93
C TYR A 93 -8.00 -4.59 -0.54
N TYR A 94 -6.94 -4.31 0.20
CA TYR A 94 -6.06 -5.33 0.77
C TYR A 94 -5.88 -5.09 2.27
N THR A 95 -6.00 -6.13 3.08
CA THR A 95 -5.80 -6.11 4.52
C THR A 95 -4.55 -6.89 4.85
N ILE A 96 -3.61 -6.26 5.57
CA ILE A 96 -2.45 -6.95 6.10
C ILE A 96 -2.94 -7.88 7.22
N VAL A 97 -2.95 -9.18 6.94
CA VAL A 97 -3.23 -10.20 7.95
C VAL A 97 -1.95 -10.44 8.73
N ASN A 98 -1.95 -10.04 10.01
CA ASN A 98 -0.90 -10.44 10.94
C ASN A 98 -1.24 -11.86 11.43
N THR A 99 -0.60 -12.87 10.87
CA THR A 99 -0.72 -14.28 11.31
C THR A 99 0.03 -14.58 12.61
N GLY A 100 0.64 -13.57 13.24
CA GLY A 100 1.28 -13.73 14.55
C GLY A 100 0.27 -13.88 15.67
N GLU A 101 0.22 -15.06 16.30
CA GLU A 101 -0.43 -15.25 17.59
C GLU A 101 0.02 -14.16 18.56
N ILE A 102 -0.91 -13.31 19.03
CA ILE A 102 -0.66 -12.42 20.16
C ILE A 102 -0.64 -13.29 21.42
N ASN A 103 0.48 -13.97 21.68
CA ASN A 103 0.78 -14.50 22.99
C ASN A 103 1.13 -13.34 23.92
N ALA A 104 0.09 -12.83 24.59
CA ALA A 104 0.25 -11.86 25.67
C ALA A 104 1.17 -12.42 26.76
N ALA A 105 2.14 -11.59 27.17
CA ALA A 105 3.22 -11.81 28.15
C ALA A 105 4.44 -12.55 27.56
N THR A 106 5.58 -11.88 27.31
CA THR A 106 6.49 -11.41 28.36
C THR A 106 7.52 -10.45 27.75
N GLN A 107 8.04 -9.53 28.56
CA GLN A 107 9.05 -8.51 28.26
C GLN A 107 10.12 -8.90 27.21
N GLY A 108 10.26 -8.06 26.17
CA GLY A 108 11.58 -7.66 25.68
C GLY A 108 12.24 -8.48 24.56
N ILE A 109 11.49 -9.16 23.70
CA ILE A 109 12.02 -9.70 22.44
C ILE A 109 11.01 -9.40 21.33
N VAL A 110 11.43 -8.66 20.31
CA VAL A 110 10.68 -8.48 19.06
C VAL A 110 10.81 -9.79 18.30
N GLU A 111 9.70 -10.51 18.16
CA GLU A 111 9.60 -11.71 17.35
C GLU A 111 9.34 -11.28 15.89
N PHE A 112 10.14 -11.80 14.96
CA PHE A 112 9.97 -11.53 13.54
C PHE A 112 8.73 -12.28 13.06
N ILE A 113 7.75 -11.53 12.53
CA ILE A 113 6.52 -12.07 11.93
C ILE A 113 6.86 -12.60 10.53
N GLU A 114 6.64 -13.90 10.29
CA GLU A 114 6.67 -14.47 8.93
C GLU A 114 5.48 -13.92 8.12
N LYS A 115 5.81 -13.24 7.03
CA LYS A 115 4.89 -12.45 6.19
C LYS A 115 4.41 -13.28 5.01
N ASP A 116 3.86 -14.47 5.28
CA ASP A 116 3.51 -15.47 4.25
C ASP A 116 2.02 -15.42 3.84
N THR A 117 1.45 -14.21 3.79
CA THR A 117 -0.02 -14.02 3.60
C THR A 117 -0.42 -13.65 2.18
N LEU A 118 0.45 -13.00 1.40
CA LEU A 118 0.13 -12.65 0.00
C LEU A 118 0.17 -13.89 -0.91
N THR A 119 1.13 -14.79 -0.69
CA THR A 119 1.29 -16.08 -1.37
C THR A 119 0.13 -17.02 -1.10
N SER A 120 -0.19 -17.27 0.16
CA SER A 120 -1.26 -18.21 0.57
C SER A 120 -2.66 -17.75 0.15
N SER A 121 -2.94 -16.44 0.18
CA SER A 121 -4.26 -15.89 -0.16
C SER A 121 -4.56 -15.77 -1.65
N ILE A 122 -3.54 -15.53 -2.49
CA ILE A 122 -3.71 -15.62 -3.96
C ILE A 122 -4.03 -17.07 -4.37
N LEU A 123 -3.56 -18.04 -3.58
CA LEU A 123 -3.62 -19.47 -3.91
C LEU A 123 -4.86 -20.20 -3.37
N ASN A 124 -5.68 -19.58 -2.50
CA ASN A 124 -6.86 -20.20 -1.87
C ASN A 124 -6.58 -21.66 -1.46
N GLU A 125 -5.57 -21.90 -0.62
CA GLU A 125 -5.37 -23.21 -0.02
C GLU A 125 -6.42 -23.40 1.08
N ASP A 126 -7.58 -23.93 0.70
CA ASP A 126 -8.48 -24.59 1.66
C ASP A 126 -7.70 -25.75 2.31
N GLU A 127 -7.32 -25.62 3.59
CA GLU A 127 -6.58 -26.62 4.38
C GLU A 127 -7.27 -28.01 4.46
N ASP A 128 -8.50 -28.16 3.95
CA ASP A 128 -9.31 -29.39 4.06
C ASP A 128 -9.43 -30.22 2.77
N ALA A 129 -8.75 -29.85 1.67
CA ALA A 129 -8.79 -30.63 0.43
C ALA A 129 -7.63 -31.64 0.33
N ASP A 130 -7.85 -32.82 0.92
CA ASP A 130 -7.03 -34.04 0.74
C ASP A 130 -7.19 -34.61 -0.69
N ILE A 131 -6.86 -33.80 -1.71
CA ILE A 131 -6.90 -34.13 -3.13
C ILE A 131 -5.46 -34.09 -3.65
N ALA A 132 -4.91 -35.27 -3.90
CA ALA A 132 -3.57 -35.53 -4.45
C ALA A 132 -2.97 -34.36 -5.26
N GLU A 133 -1.86 -33.82 -4.72
CA GLU A 133 -0.87 -32.93 -5.36
C GLU A 133 -0.76 -33.18 -6.88
N ASN A 134 -1.54 -32.44 -7.66
CA ASN A 134 -1.03 -31.91 -8.92
C ASN A 134 -0.91 -30.42 -8.67
N GLU A 135 0.20 -30.00 -8.07
CA GLU A 135 0.57 -28.59 -8.03
C GLU A 135 0.52 -28.07 -9.47
N LEU A 136 -0.45 -27.19 -9.75
CA LEU A 136 -0.58 -26.57 -11.05
C LEU A 136 0.70 -25.76 -11.32
N GLU A 137 1.53 -26.21 -12.26
CA GLU A 137 2.78 -25.53 -12.63
C GLU A 137 2.49 -24.33 -13.54
N LEU A 138 1.72 -23.34 -13.09
CA LEU A 138 1.37 -22.18 -13.91
C LEU A 138 2.62 -21.33 -14.24
N ASP A 139 2.83 -21.05 -15.52
CA ASP A 139 3.75 -20.01 -16.01
C ASP A 139 2.91 -18.85 -16.54
N LEU A 140 2.84 -17.76 -15.78
CA LEU A 140 2.04 -16.58 -16.08
C LEU A 140 2.96 -15.38 -16.30
N THR A 141 2.71 -14.62 -17.36
CA THR A 141 3.28 -13.28 -17.58
C THR A 141 2.12 -12.31 -17.85
N ALA A 142 2.05 -11.24 -17.08
CA ALA A 142 1.04 -10.21 -17.21
C ALA A 142 1.67 -8.83 -17.36
N ASN A 143 1.30 -8.10 -18.41
CA ASN A 143 1.56 -6.67 -18.52
C ASN A 143 0.32 -5.94 -18.03
N ILE A 144 0.45 -5.13 -16.99
CA ILE A 144 -0.66 -4.50 -16.29
C ILE A 144 -0.51 -2.99 -16.46
N ALA A 145 -1.50 -2.35 -17.06
CA ALA A 145 -1.66 -0.90 -17.09
C ALA A 145 -2.76 -0.51 -16.11
N ILE A 146 -2.49 0.45 -15.23
CA ILE A 146 -3.43 0.91 -14.19
C ILE A 146 -3.86 2.33 -14.52
N ASP A 147 -5.17 2.57 -14.59
CA ASP A 147 -5.74 3.90 -14.74
C ASP A 147 -5.49 4.77 -13.49
N GLU A 148 -5.18 6.05 -13.70
CA GLU A 148 -4.86 7.02 -12.63
C GLU A 148 -5.96 7.18 -11.57
N ASN A 149 -7.21 6.86 -11.91
CA ASN A 149 -8.36 7.01 -11.02
C ASN A 149 -8.72 5.74 -10.24
N ALA A 150 -8.12 4.60 -10.59
CA ALA A 150 -8.34 3.33 -9.91
C ALA A 150 -7.90 3.43 -8.44
N LEU A 151 -8.77 3.02 -7.53
CA LEU A 151 -8.54 3.13 -6.10
C LEU A 151 -7.90 1.87 -5.55
N PHE A 152 -6.78 2.05 -4.84
CA PHE A 152 -6.16 1.01 -4.04
C PHE A 152 -6.13 1.42 -2.57
N LYS A 153 -6.61 0.54 -1.69
CA LYS A 153 -6.59 0.76 -0.25
C LYS A 153 -5.95 -0.40 0.49
N VAL A 154 -4.91 -0.10 1.24
CA VAL A 154 -4.24 -1.04 2.15
C VAL A 154 -4.68 -0.75 3.57
N ILE A 155 -5.33 -1.72 4.20
CA ILE A 155 -5.70 -1.72 5.62
C ILE A 155 -4.54 -2.36 6.39
N ILE A 156 -3.84 -1.54 7.16
CA ILE A 156 -2.65 -1.95 7.92
C ILE A 156 -3.06 -2.52 9.28
N ASP A 157 -4.05 -1.88 9.92
CA ASP A 157 -4.64 -2.36 11.17
C ASP A 157 -6.17 -2.17 11.13
N PRO A 158 -6.96 -3.26 11.03
CA PRO A 158 -8.41 -3.18 10.96
C PRO A 158 -9.06 -2.71 12.27
N ILE A 159 -8.43 -2.96 13.44
CA ILE A 159 -8.96 -2.55 14.75
C ILE A 159 -8.94 -1.03 14.86
N THR A 160 -7.84 -0.43 14.42
CA THR A 160 -7.66 1.02 14.49
C THR A 160 -8.12 1.74 13.24
N ASN A 161 -8.40 0.99 12.17
CA ASN A 161 -8.62 1.48 10.82
C ASN A 161 -7.43 2.34 10.36
N GLU A 162 -6.21 1.92 10.69
CA GLU A 162 -4.99 2.47 10.08
C GLU A 162 -4.91 1.97 8.65
N ASN A 163 -4.81 2.89 7.70
CA ASN A 163 -4.86 2.54 6.29
C ASN A 163 -4.15 3.56 5.40
N LEU A 164 -3.71 3.07 4.25
CA LEU A 164 -3.25 3.85 3.11
C LEU A 164 -4.34 3.75 2.04
N THR A 165 -4.84 4.88 1.54
CA THR A 165 -5.76 4.93 0.40
C THR A 165 -5.13 5.77 -0.69
N VAL A 166 -4.97 5.21 -1.90
CA VAL A 166 -4.30 5.85 -3.02
C VAL A 166 -5.07 5.67 -4.32
N LYS A 167 -4.90 6.62 -5.22
CA LYS A 167 -5.22 6.55 -6.63
C LYS A 167 -3.97 6.90 -7.42
N GLY A 168 -3.67 6.11 -8.44
CA GLY A 168 -2.38 6.16 -9.08
C GLY A 168 -2.35 5.42 -10.40
N GLU A 169 -1.40 5.79 -11.25
CA GLU A 169 -1.15 5.13 -12.52
C GLU A 169 0.13 4.30 -12.48
N GLY A 170 0.19 3.25 -13.30
CA GLY A 170 1.36 2.40 -13.35
C GLY A 170 1.37 1.44 -14.52
N ASN A 171 2.57 1.12 -14.98
CA ASN A 171 2.81 0.02 -15.91
C ASN A 171 3.67 -1.01 -15.20
N LEU A 172 3.09 -2.17 -14.92
CA LEU A 172 3.70 -3.25 -14.15
C LEU A 172 3.82 -4.50 -15.01
N SER A 173 4.95 -5.19 -14.91
CA SER A 173 5.18 -6.51 -15.48
C SER A 173 5.20 -7.51 -14.34
N PHE A 174 4.13 -8.29 -14.22
CA PHE A 174 4.04 -9.40 -13.29
C PHE A 174 4.45 -10.70 -13.98
N SER A 175 5.19 -11.56 -13.27
CA SER A 175 5.41 -12.92 -13.71
C SER A 175 5.31 -13.90 -12.55
N MET A 176 4.74 -15.07 -12.81
CA MET A 176 4.71 -16.19 -11.89
C MET A 176 5.24 -17.41 -12.61
N LYS A 177 6.29 -18.01 -12.06
CA LYS A 177 6.89 -19.24 -12.59
C LYS A 177 6.44 -20.46 -11.79
N PRO A 178 6.51 -21.67 -12.38
CA PRO A 178 6.29 -22.91 -11.66
C PRO A 178 7.10 -22.95 -10.36
N GLY A 179 6.46 -23.41 -9.28
CA GLY A 179 7.02 -23.30 -7.92
C GLY A 179 6.72 -21.96 -7.24
N ASN A 180 5.70 -21.23 -7.72
CA ASN A 180 5.17 -20.00 -7.12
C ASN A 180 6.18 -18.86 -6.93
N ILE A 181 7.20 -18.82 -7.80
CA ILE A 181 8.15 -17.70 -7.82
C ILE A 181 7.48 -16.54 -8.53
N MET A 182 7.10 -15.53 -7.74
CA MET A 182 6.43 -14.33 -8.23
C MET A 182 7.39 -13.15 -8.31
N THR A 183 7.32 -12.42 -9.42
CA THR A 183 8.10 -11.20 -9.62
C THR A 183 7.21 -10.09 -10.12
N LEU A 184 7.48 -8.86 -9.68
CA LEU A 184 6.86 -7.65 -10.17
C LEU A 184 7.96 -6.66 -10.58
N THR A 185 7.79 -5.99 -11.71
CA THR A 185 8.70 -4.93 -12.14
C THR A 185 7.92 -3.77 -12.71
N GLY A 186 8.25 -2.56 -12.28
CA GLY A 186 7.58 -1.35 -12.75
C GLY A 186 7.45 -0.32 -11.65
N ARG A 187 6.74 0.76 -11.96
CA ARG A 187 6.48 1.86 -11.04
C ARG A 187 5.00 2.18 -11.01
N TYR A 188 4.49 2.43 -9.82
CA TYR A 188 3.16 2.95 -9.54
C TYR A 188 3.32 4.36 -8.98
N GLU A 189 2.88 5.36 -9.73
CA GLU A 189 2.90 6.76 -9.33
C GLU A 189 1.60 7.10 -8.61
N ILE A 190 1.71 7.74 -7.46
CA ILE A 190 0.54 8.09 -6.64
C ILE A 190 0.12 9.52 -7.02
N ASN A 191 -1.04 9.65 -7.66
CA ASN A 191 -1.61 10.92 -8.06
C ASN A 191 -2.38 11.58 -6.91
N GLU A 192 -3.17 10.79 -6.17
CA GLU A 192 -3.91 11.24 -5.01
C GLU A 192 -3.85 10.19 -3.89
N GLY A 193 -3.83 10.62 -2.64
CA GLY A 193 -3.92 9.66 -1.55
C GLY A 193 -3.88 10.23 -0.16
N SER A 194 -4.09 9.33 0.80
CA SER A 194 -4.00 9.65 2.21
C SER A 194 -3.51 8.47 3.03
N TYR A 195 -2.76 8.76 4.08
CA TYR A 195 -2.37 7.81 5.11
C TYR A 195 -3.02 8.18 6.43
N MET A 196 -3.90 7.30 6.90
CA MET A 196 -4.61 7.43 8.17
C MET A 196 -3.80 6.75 9.27
N LEU A 197 -2.96 7.50 9.98
CA LEU A 197 -2.15 7.01 11.08
C LEU A 197 -2.94 6.95 12.39
N SER A 198 -2.84 5.84 13.14
CA SER A 198 -3.45 5.68 14.46
C SER A 198 -2.39 5.57 15.57
N PHE A 199 -2.35 6.57 16.46
CA PHE A 199 -1.47 6.53 17.63
C PHE A 199 -2.16 5.91 18.84
N TYR A 200 -1.72 4.70 19.23
CA TYR A 200 -2.13 3.98 20.45
C TYR A 200 -3.65 3.90 20.64
N ASN A 201 -4.41 3.90 19.54
CA ASN A 201 -5.88 3.88 19.53
C ASN A 201 -6.52 5.11 20.20
N VAL A 202 -5.74 6.15 20.48
CA VAL A 202 -6.20 7.39 21.12
C VAL A 202 -6.46 8.48 20.09
N VAL A 203 -5.59 8.57 19.08
CA VAL A 203 -5.56 9.71 18.17
C VAL A 203 -5.35 9.25 16.73
N LYS A 204 -6.23 9.71 15.83
CA LYS A 204 -6.09 9.51 14.37
C LYS A 204 -5.56 10.76 13.67
N ARG A 205 -4.65 10.57 12.72
CA ARG A 205 -4.03 11.64 11.94
C ARG A 205 -4.06 11.28 10.47
N ASN A 206 -4.74 12.10 9.69
CA ASN A 206 -4.80 11.96 8.25
C ASN A 206 -3.67 12.76 7.63
N PHE A 207 -2.70 12.06 7.03
CA PHE A 207 -1.67 12.66 6.20
C PHE A 207 -2.15 12.63 4.75
N GLU A 208 -2.06 13.76 4.07
CA GLU A 208 -2.31 13.90 2.63
C GLU A 208 -1.03 13.50 1.89
N ILE A 209 -1.09 12.55 0.96
CA ILE A 209 0.10 12.15 0.19
C ILE A 209 0.45 13.26 -0.77
N ASP A 210 1.74 13.61 -0.81
CA ASP A 210 2.27 14.66 -1.66
C ASP A 210 2.51 14.13 -3.08
N GLU A 211 2.32 15.00 -4.07
CA GLU A 211 2.51 14.67 -5.48
C GLU A 211 3.95 14.20 -5.76
N GLY A 212 4.09 13.24 -6.67
CA GLY A 212 5.39 12.64 -7.02
C GLY A 212 5.81 11.47 -6.13
N SER A 213 5.00 11.12 -5.13
CA SER A 213 5.14 9.88 -4.37
C SER A 213 4.96 8.65 -5.26
N TYR A 214 5.69 7.57 -5.01
CA TYR A 214 5.59 6.35 -5.81
C TYR A 214 6.00 5.09 -5.04
N LEU A 215 5.59 3.95 -5.61
CA LEU A 215 6.10 2.62 -5.29
C LEU A 215 6.80 2.05 -6.53
N SER A 216 7.88 1.31 -6.34
CA SER A 216 8.55 0.61 -7.43
C SER A 216 8.96 -0.80 -7.06
N TRP A 217 8.90 -1.70 -8.04
CA TRP A 217 9.33 -3.08 -7.91
C TRP A 217 10.39 -3.38 -8.96
N SER A 218 11.34 -4.24 -8.60
CA SER A 218 12.44 -4.64 -9.50
C SER A 218 12.75 -6.14 -9.48
N GLY A 219 11.88 -6.94 -8.87
CA GLY A 219 12.15 -8.34 -8.59
C GLY A 219 11.01 -8.98 -7.83
N ASP A 220 11.25 -9.39 -6.60
CA ASP A 220 10.24 -10.00 -5.73
C ASP A 220 9.03 -9.07 -5.56
N ILE A 221 7.82 -9.61 -5.61
CA ILE A 221 6.59 -8.84 -5.45
C ILE A 221 6.42 -8.29 -4.02
N MET A 222 7.06 -8.91 -3.03
CA MET A 222 7.03 -8.49 -1.62
C MET A 222 8.01 -7.36 -1.32
N GLU A 223 9.03 -7.17 -2.16
CA GLU A 223 10.10 -6.16 -2.00
C GLU A 223 9.77 -4.92 -2.82
N ALA A 224 8.82 -4.12 -2.31
CA ALA A 224 8.46 -2.83 -2.89
C ALA A 224 9.36 -1.73 -2.33
N ASP A 225 10.05 -0.97 -3.19
CA ASP A 225 10.72 0.26 -2.80
C ASP A 225 9.70 1.41 -2.76
N ALA A 226 9.60 2.06 -1.61
CA ALA A 226 8.74 3.22 -1.40
C ALA A 226 9.54 4.52 -1.53
N ASN A 227 8.89 5.54 -2.07
CA ASN A 227 9.29 6.92 -1.94
C ASN A 227 8.03 7.76 -1.81
N ILE A 228 7.54 7.87 -0.58
CA ILE A 228 6.27 8.50 -0.26
C ILE A 228 6.55 9.69 0.65
N ALA A 229 6.07 10.86 0.23
CA ALA A 229 5.99 12.03 1.07
C ALA A 229 4.51 12.27 1.43
N ALA A 230 4.23 12.61 2.68
CA ALA A 230 2.88 12.89 3.12
C ALA A 230 2.86 14.03 4.16
N ILE A 231 1.79 14.82 4.16
CA ILE A 231 1.70 16.09 4.88
C ILE A 231 0.53 16.05 5.86
N TYR A 232 0.81 16.28 7.13
CA TYR A 232 -0.20 16.58 8.14
C TYR A 232 -0.21 18.08 8.46
N ARG A 233 -1.35 18.73 8.23
CA ARG A 233 -1.55 20.16 8.46
C ARG A 233 -2.08 20.40 9.87
N VAL A 234 -1.42 21.26 10.64
CA VAL A 234 -1.82 21.59 12.02
C VAL A 234 -1.76 23.09 12.26
N LYS A 235 -2.74 23.64 12.97
CA LYS A 235 -2.75 25.04 13.40
C LYS A 235 -2.54 25.12 14.90
N THR A 236 -1.44 25.73 15.34
CA THR A 236 -1.06 25.83 16.76
C THR A 236 -0.24 27.09 17.03
N SER A 237 -0.14 27.51 18.28
CA SER A 237 0.78 28.56 18.70
C SER A 237 2.24 28.09 18.55
N PRO A 238 3.14 28.88 17.92
CA PRO A 238 4.58 28.60 17.89
C PRO A 238 5.27 28.82 19.24
N LEU A 239 4.60 29.37 20.26
CA LEU A 239 5.22 29.75 21.53
C LEU A 239 6.05 28.62 22.15
N GLY A 240 5.55 27.38 22.13
CA GLY A 240 6.26 26.22 22.65
C GLY A 240 7.56 25.90 21.93
N LEU A 241 7.64 26.22 20.63
CA LEU A 241 8.81 26.00 19.78
C LEU A 241 9.89 27.06 20.00
N VAL A 242 9.50 28.34 20.10
CA VAL A 242 10.43 29.48 20.16
C VAL A 242 10.72 29.95 21.60
N ALA A 243 10.09 29.37 22.62
CA ALA A 243 10.13 29.85 24.01
C ALA A 243 11.54 30.23 24.53
N ASP A 244 12.55 29.45 24.19
CA ASP A 244 13.94 29.67 24.63
C ASP A 244 14.59 30.90 23.97
N GLN A 245 14.19 31.22 22.73
CA GLN A 245 14.65 32.40 22.00
C GLN A 245 13.96 33.69 22.47
N LEU A 246 12.76 33.57 23.06
CA LEU A 246 11.98 34.71 23.52
C LEU A 246 12.47 35.29 24.85
N GLN A 247 13.48 34.71 25.50
CA GLN A 247 14.00 35.22 26.79
C GLN A 247 14.61 36.62 26.67
N GLN A 248 15.00 37.05 25.46
CA GLN A 248 15.70 38.32 25.22
C GLN A 248 14.86 39.38 24.48
N ILE A 249 13.61 39.09 24.14
CA ILE A 249 12.74 40.02 23.40
C ILE A 249 11.69 40.67 24.31
N SER A 250 11.11 41.78 23.84
CA SER A 250 10.10 42.54 24.60
C SER A 250 8.80 41.75 24.78
N GLU A 251 8.05 42.04 25.85
CA GLU A 251 6.80 41.36 26.17
C GLU A 251 5.75 41.49 25.04
N SER A 252 5.71 42.65 24.37
CA SER A 252 4.88 42.88 23.18
C SER A 252 5.26 42.01 21.98
N GLU A 253 6.55 41.71 21.79
CA GLU A 253 6.99 40.79 20.72
C GLU A 253 6.75 39.32 21.09
N ARG A 254 6.46 39.00 22.36
CA ARG A 254 6.09 37.63 22.76
C ARG A 254 4.63 37.34 22.49
N GLU A 255 3.76 38.36 22.58
CA GLU A 255 2.33 38.22 22.34
C GLU A 255 2.01 37.69 20.94
N GLN A 256 2.80 38.08 19.92
CA GLN A 256 2.61 37.60 18.53
C GLN A 256 2.76 36.08 18.37
N PHE A 257 3.44 35.40 19.30
CA PHE A 257 3.64 33.95 19.23
C PHE A 257 2.54 33.17 19.95
N ASN A 258 1.61 33.85 20.65
CA ASN A 258 0.44 33.21 21.23
C ASN A 258 -0.61 32.88 20.15
N ASP A 259 -0.62 33.63 19.05
CA ASP A 259 -1.58 33.44 17.98
C ASP A 259 -1.29 32.13 17.20
N PRO A 260 -2.31 31.31 16.92
CA PRO A 260 -2.11 30.07 16.18
C PRO A 260 -1.72 30.31 14.71
N SER A 261 -0.59 29.72 14.30
CA SER A 261 -0.12 29.69 12.90
C SER A 261 -0.25 28.30 12.30
N PRO A 262 -0.39 28.17 10.97
CA PRO A 262 -0.38 26.87 10.31
C PRO A 262 1.04 26.31 10.19
N PHE A 263 1.15 24.99 10.35
CA PHE A 263 2.37 24.20 10.20
C PHE A 263 2.09 22.96 9.35
N LEU A 264 3.10 22.55 8.61
CA LEU A 264 3.12 21.36 7.78
C LEU A 264 4.08 20.36 8.42
N VAL A 265 3.57 19.20 8.82
CA VAL A 265 4.38 18.08 9.30
C VAL A 265 4.52 17.09 8.16
N TYR A 266 5.70 17.07 7.56
CA TYR A 266 6.06 16.10 6.53
C TYR A 266 6.48 14.79 7.17
N LEU A 267 5.96 13.69 6.63
CA LEU A 267 6.35 12.31 6.86
C LEU A 267 6.92 11.80 5.54
N ASN A 268 8.17 11.35 5.54
CA ASN A 268 8.78 10.69 4.39
C ASN A 268 9.02 9.23 4.73
N ILE A 269 8.63 8.35 3.80
CA ILE A 269 8.79 6.89 3.88
C ILE A 269 9.59 6.49 2.64
N GLN A 270 10.79 5.96 2.86
CA GLN A 270 11.72 5.60 1.80
C GLN A 270 12.24 4.17 1.98
N GLU A 271 12.87 3.64 0.94
CA GLU A 271 13.45 2.28 0.90
C GLU A 271 12.36 1.19 0.93
N ASP A 272 12.73 -0.03 1.31
CA ASP A 272 11.84 -1.20 1.34
C ASP A 272 10.59 -0.94 2.21
N LEU A 273 9.41 -1.21 1.64
CA LEU A 273 8.12 -0.95 2.28
C LEU A 273 7.88 -1.84 3.52
N LEU A 274 8.54 -2.99 3.62
CA LEU A 274 8.44 -3.87 4.78
C LEU A 274 9.39 -3.43 5.91
N SER A 275 10.45 -2.70 5.59
CA SER A 275 11.41 -2.11 6.53
C SER A 275 11.79 -0.66 6.16
N PRO A 276 10.84 0.28 6.17
CA PRO A 276 11.06 1.60 5.60
C PRO A 276 11.97 2.48 6.46
N GLU A 277 12.73 3.36 5.81
CA GLU A 277 13.34 4.50 6.46
C GLU A 277 12.31 5.62 6.61
N ILE A 278 12.00 5.97 7.86
CA ILE A 278 11.02 7.01 8.19
C ILE A 278 11.76 8.27 8.66
N SER A 279 11.48 9.39 8.01
CA SER A 279 11.97 10.71 8.43
C SER A 279 10.85 11.73 8.46
N PHE A 280 11.09 12.84 9.18
CA PHE A 280 10.14 13.92 9.32
C PHE A 280 10.76 15.25 8.94
N ASN A 281 9.91 16.24 8.71
CA ASN A 281 10.29 17.64 8.58
C ASN A 281 9.10 18.52 9.03
N ILE A 282 9.36 19.68 9.62
CA ILE A 282 8.30 20.64 9.98
C ILE A 282 8.56 21.96 9.28
N GLU A 283 7.54 22.46 8.59
CA GLU A 283 7.58 23.73 7.87
C GLU A 283 6.36 24.61 8.18
N MET A 284 6.42 25.84 7.68
CA MET A 284 5.28 26.76 7.61
C MET A 284 4.90 26.98 6.14
N PRO A 285 3.60 27.13 5.82
CA PRO A 285 3.18 27.60 4.51
C PRO A 285 3.86 28.91 4.13
N GLU A 286 4.22 29.07 2.86
CA GLU A 286 5.04 30.20 2.39
C GLU A 286 4.45 31.57 2.74
N GLU A 287 3.12 31.69 2.69
CA GLU A 287 2.37 32.92 2.96
C GLU A 287 2.34 33.31 4.44
N GLU A 288 2.63 32.37 5.34
CA GLU A 288 2.49 32.50 6.80
C GLU A 288 3.85 32.50 7.51
N ARG A 289 4.94 32.59 6.74
CA ARG A 289 6.32 32.50 7.23
C ARG A 289 6.63 33.61 8.23
N ASN A 290 7.18 33.20 9.38
CA ASN A 290 7.75 34.10 10.37
C ASN A 290 9.24 33.79 10.55
N ALA A 291 10.10 34.77 10.30
CA ALA A 291 11.57 34.58 10.28
C ALA A 291 12.15 33.97 11.57
N VAL A 292 11.57 34.28 12.74
CA VAL A 292 12.03 33.72 14.03
C VAL A 292 11.64 32.25 14.13
N VAL A 293 10.39 31.93 13.76
CA VAL A 293 9.87 30.56 13.78
C VAL A 293 10.61 29.70 12.75
N GLU A 294 10.82 30.20 11.52
CA GLU A 294 11.56 29.50 10.48
C GLU A 294 13.01 29.20 10.88
N ALA A 295 13.72 30.18 11.46
CA ALA A 295 15.07 29.95 11.94
C ALA A 295 15.12 28.82 12.99
N LYS A 296 14.10 28.73 13.84
CA LYS A 296 13.99 27.67 14.84
C LYS A 296 13.62 26.32 14.22
N LEU A 297 12.72 26.30 13.24
CA LEU A 297 12.38 25.07 12.48
C LEU A 297 13.59 24.54 11.72
N ASN A 298 14.34 25.40 11.02
CA ASN A 298 15.57 25.01 10.32
C ASN A 298 16.60 24.39 11.25
N GLN A 299 16.74 24.92 12.47
CA GLN A 299 17.61 24.32 13.49
C GLN A 299 17.03 22.97 13.99
N LEU A 300 15.72 22.89 14.21
CA LEU A 300 15.04 21.68 14.68
C LEU A 300 15.18 20.53 13.67
N ASN A 301 14.98 20.81 12.39
CA ASN A 301 15.02 19.83 11.30
C ASN A 301 16.43 19.23 11.10
N GLN A 302 17.48 19.84 11.65
CA GLN A 302 18.84 19.30 11.66
C GLN A 302 19.12 18.34 12.84
N ASN A 303 18.18 18.20 13.77
CA ASN A 303 18.30 17.33 14.94
C ASN A 303 17.13 16.34 14.99
N PRO A 304 17.28 15.13 14.40
CA PRO A 304 16.22 14.13 14.33
C PRO A 304 15.60 13.78 15.69
N SER A 305 16.39 13.73 16.75
CA SER A 305 15.86 13.38 18.09
C SER A 305 14.92 14.45 18.64
N GLU A 306 15.29 15.72 18.51
CA GLU A 306 14.44 16.83 18.96
C GLU A 306 13.24 17.05 18.03
N LEU A 307 13.46 16.90 16.71
CA LEU A 307 12.40 16.95 15.71
C LEU A 307 11.33 15.90 16.00
N ASN A 308 11.71 14.65 16.21
CA ASN A 308 10.76 13.57 16.49
C ASN A 308 9.91 13.89 17.72
N LYS A 309 10.50 14.41 18.81
CA LYS A 309 9.73 14.85 20.00
C LYS A 309 8.68 15.91 19.66
N GLN A 310 9.04 16.89 18.83
CA GLN A 310 8.11 17.94 18.41
C GLN A 310 7.00 17.39 17.52
N VAL A 311 7.34 16.53 16.55
CA VAL A 311 6.38 15.82 15.70
C VAL A 311 5.38 15.04 16.55
N PHE A 312 5.85 14.20 17.47
CA PHE A 312 4.98 13.45 18.38
C PHE A 312 4.07 14.38 19.19
N SER A 313 4.58 15.51 19.68
CA SER A 313 3.77 16.48 20.41
C SER A 313 2.68 17.12 19.55
N LEU A 314 2.99 17.46 18.29
CA LEU A 314 2.01 17.99 17.33
C LEU A 314 0.97 16.94 16.97
N LEU A 315 1.38 15.68 16.79
CA LEU A 315 0.49 14.59 16.45
C LEU A 315 -0.42 14.23 17.64
N LEU A 316 0.07 14.16 18.87
CA LEU A 316 -0.76 13.81 20.03
C LEU A 316 -1.57 14.99 20.56
N PHE A 317 -0.92 16.13 20.80
CA PHE A 317 -1.47 17.25 21.55
C PHE A 317 -1.82 18.47 20.70
N LYS A 318 -1.52 18.44 19.40
CA LYS A 318 -1.66 19.59 18.48
C LYS A 318 -0.98 20.85 19.00
N ASN A 319 0.14 20.67 19.71
CA ASN A 319 0.93 21.75 20.30
C ASN A 319 2.41 21.38 20.27
N PHE A 320 3.28 22.38 20.10
CA PHE A 320 4.71 22.17 20.25
C PHE A 320 5.05 21.80 21.70
N TYR A 321 5.97 20.84 21.85
CA TYR A 321 6.48 20.46 23.15
C TYR A 321 7.30 21.60 23.72
N ARG A 322 6.89 22.06 24.89
CA ARG A 322 7.67 22.98 25.72
C ARG A 322 8.44 22.12 26.72
N ASN A 323 9.77 22.14 26.65
CA ASN A 323 10.58 21.53 27.70
C ASN A 323 10.10 22.10 29.05
N PRO A 324 9.62 21.28 30.00
CA PRO A 324 9.19 21.81 31.28
C PRO A 324 10.41 22.48 31.92
N LEU A 325 10.37 23.81 32.00
CA LEU A 325 11.25 24.59 32.86
C LEU A 325 10.88 24.27 34.32
N PHE A 326 11.24 23.09 34.79
CA PHE A 326 11.30 22.74 36.20
C PHE A 326 12.65 22.06 36.47
N PRO A 327 13.32 22.41 37.59
CA PRO A 327 14.61 21.81 37.94
C PRO A 327 14.45 20.30 38.16
N PRO A 328 15.54 19.52 38.13
CA PRO A 328 15.48 18.14 38.57
C PRO A 328 14.99 18.14 40.01
N PHE A 329 13.76 17.71 40.24
CA PHE A 329 13.34 17.35 41.59
C PHE A 329 14.14 16.10 41.95
N GLY A 330 15.27 16.34 42.63
CA GLY A 330 15.91 15.33 43.43
C GLY A 330 14.91 14.83 44.48
N ILE A 331 14.86 13.50 44.60
CA ILE A 331 14.62 12.70 45.80
C ILE A 331 13.50 13.19 46.74
N LEU A 332 12.45 12.38 46.85
CA LEU A 332 12.09 11.75 48.12
C LEU A 332 11.56 10.33 47.87
#